data_AF-A0A0D2VWN0-F1
#
_entry.id   AF-A0A0D2VWN0-F1
#
_cell.length_a   1.000
_cell.length_b   1.000
_cell.length_c   1.000
_cell.angle_alpha   90.00
_cell.angle_beta   90.00
_cell.angle_gamma   90.00
#
_symmetry.space_group_name_H-M   'P 1'
#
loop_
_entity.id
_entity.type
_entity.pdbx_description
1 polymer ?
#
loop_
_entity_poly.entity_id
_entity_poly.type
_entity_poly.pdbx_seq_one_letter_code
_entity_poly.pdbx_strand_id
1 'polypeptide(L)'
;MELLHHIQRMARYNQWANAVILDAAATLSETDLKSHASQPFRSIHGTITHILLAQKLWLSRANPEYKCDDIGHFWANGQYAKPEDESSQWEKYETDPAKLGAMLRASDQAIIDFVCSSKLPANPTSAMTYKTTDGAEKSSPYDVSLLHLFNHSTHHRGQITVGLIGRGIPPPEMDMIYWYRSHDQSKQ
;
A
#
# COMPACT_ATOMS: atom_id res chain seq x y z
N MET A 1 -12.63 5.29 21.26
CA MET A 1 -12.23 3.87 21.37
C MET A 1 -12.61 3.09 20.12
N GLU A 2 -13.86 3.13 19.65
CA GLU A 2 -14.30 2.43 18.42
C GLU A 2 -13.51 2.77 17.15
N LEU A 3 -13.30 4.06 16.86
CA LEU A 3 -12.57 4.48 15.66
C LEU A 3 -11.09 4.05 15.67
N LEU A 4 -10.44 4.10 16.83
CA LEU A 4 -9.05 3.65 16.99
C LEU A 4 -8.94 2.14 16.74
N HIS A 5 -9.85 1.35 17.33
CA HIS A 5 -9.90 -0.09 17.06
C HIS A 5 -10.17 -0.39 15.58
N HIS A 6 -11.02 0.40 14.92
CA HIS A 6 -11.26 0.26 13.49
C HIS A 6 -10.00 0.53 12.66
N ILE A 7 -9.26 1.61 12.93
CA ILE A 7 -7.98 1.93 12.25
C ILE A 7 -6.96 0.80 12.45
N GLN A 8 -6.81 0.31 13.69
CA GLN A 8 -5.90 -0.79 14.01
C GLN A 8 -6.31 -2.09 13.31
N ARG A 9 -7.61 -2.36 13.18
CA ARG A 9 -8.15 -3.50 12.43
C ARG A 9 -7.80 -3.37 10.95
N MET A 10 -8.01 -2.19 10.36
CA MET A 10 -7.69 -1.94 8.95
C MET A 10 -6.19 -2.05 8.67
N ALA A 11 -5.32 -1.66 9.60
CA ALA A 11 -3.87 -1.84 9.46
C ALA A 11 -3.47 -3.32 9.39
N ARG A 12 -4.00 -4.17 10.29
CA ARG A 12 -3.72 -5.62 10.29
C ARG A 12 -4.30 -6.32 9.06
N TYR A 13 -5.52 -5.92 8.66
CA TYR A 13 -6.12 -6.41 7.42
C TYR A 13 -5.28 -6.02 6.19
N ASN A 14 -4.79 -4.78 6.12
CA ASN A 14 -3.96 -4.31 5.02
C ASN A 14 -2.66 -5.13 4.90
N GLN A 15 -1.98 -5.39 6.02
CA GLN A 15 -0.78 -6.24 6.06
C GLN A 15 -1.07 -7.64 5.51
N TRP A 16 -2.15 -8.27 5.98
CA TRP A 16 -2.55 -9.60 5.50
C TRP A 16 -2.88 -9.61 4.01
N ALA A 17 -3.68 -8.64 3.54
CA ALA A 17 -4.08 -8.56 2.14
C ALA A 17 -2.88 -8.27 1.21
N ASN A 18 -1.92 -7.45 1.65
CA ASN A 18 -0.67 -7.25 0.95
C ASN A 18 0.16 -8.54 0.87
N ALA A 19 0.24 -9.31 1.95
CA ALA A 19 0.91 -10.61 1.95
C ALA A 19 0.28 -11.58 0.94
N VAL A 20 -1.06 -11.67 0.91
CA VAL A 20 -1.79 -12.51 -0.05
C VAL A 20 -1.47 -12.13 -1.50
N ILE A 21 -1.45 -10.82 -1.83
CA ILE A 21 -1.05 -10.36 -3.17
C ILE A 21 0.41 -10.73 -3.46
N LEU A 22 1.33 -10.50 -2.52
CA LEU A 22 2.75 -10.80 -2.73
C LEU A 22 2.96 -12.30 -3.00
N ASP A 23 2.25 -13.15 -2.28
CA ASP A 23 2.37 -14.60 -2.42
C ASP A 23 1.80 -15.08 -3.76
N ALA A 24 0.68 -14.50 -4.22
CA ALA A 24 0.14 -14.75 -5.57
C ALA A 24 1.06 -14.22 -6.68
N ALA A 25 1.65 -13.03 -6.50
CA ALA A 25 2.57 -12.44 -7.46
C ALA A 25 3.88 -13.24 -7.56
N ALA A 26 4.33 -13.86 -6.47
CA ALA A 26 5.54 -14.68 -6.43
C ALA A 26 5.44 -15.98 -7.25
N THR A 27 4.25 -16.39 -7.69
CA THR A 27 4.09 -17.56 -8.58
C THR A 27 4.34 -17.23 -10.05
N LEU A 28 4.41 -15.95 -10.40
CA LEU A 28 4.73 -15.51 -11.76
C LEU A 28 6.23 -15.56 -12.02
N SER A 29 6.61 -15.70 -13.30
CA SER A 29 7.98 -15.41 -13.71
C SER A 29 8.28 -13.93 -13.53
N GLU A 30 9.55 -13.57 -13.33
CA GLU A 30 9.96 -12.16 -13.22
C GLU A 30 9.59 -11.37 -14.50
N THR A 31 9.71 -12.00 -15.66
CA THR A 31 9.29 -11.45 -16.95
C THR A 31 7.80 -11.10 -16.95
N ASP A 32 6.94 -11.99 -16.44
CA ASP A 32 5.50 -11.75 -16.38
C ASP A 32 5.14 -10.69 -15.34
N LEU A 33 5.78 -10.70 -14.18
CA LEU A 33 5.55 -9.72 -13.11
C LEU A 33 5.84 -8.29 -13.59
N LYS A 34 6.85 -8.14 -14.46
CA LYS A 34 7.33 -6.87 -15.00
C LYS A 34 6.78 -6.55 -16.38
N SER A 35 6.06 -7.44 -17.07
CA SER A 35 5.49 -7.11 -18.38
C SER A 35 4.29 -6.19 -18.28
N HIS A 36 3.95 -5.49 -19.37
CA HIS A 36 2.81 -4.58 -19.40
C HIS A 36 1.51 -5.33 -19.04
N ALA A 37 0.75 -4.80 -18.09
CA ALA A 37 -0.44 -5.42 -17.51
C ALA A 37 -1.71 -4.58 -17.74
N SER A 38 -1.63 -3.57 -18.62
CA SER A 38 -2.71 -2.60 -18.86
C SER A 38 -3.12 -1.87 -17.57
N GLN A 39 -2.13 -1.61 -16.71
CA GLN A 39 -2.28 -0.94 -15.43
C GLN A 39 -1.66 0.47 -15.49
N PRO A 40 -2.12 1.43 -14.66
CA PRO A 40 -1.58 2.80 -14.66
C PRO A 40 -0.07 2.87 -14.36
N PHE A 41 0.46 1.89 -13.63
CA PHE A 41 1.89 1.77 -13.29
C PHE A 41 2.62 0.74 -14.15
N ARG A 42 2.05 0.48 -15.34
CA ARG A 42 2.50 -0.46 -16.36
C ARG A 42 2.35 -1.92 -15.98
N SER A 43 2.99 -2.38 -14.91
CA SER A 43 3.12 -3.79 -14.52
C SER A 43 2.63 -4.07 -13.10
N ILE A 44 2.49 -5.35 -12.75
CA ILE A 44 2.17 -5.77 -11.37
C ILE A 44 3.27 -5.28 -10.42
N HIS A 45 4.54 -5.41 -10.82
CA HIS A 45 5.69 -4.87 -10.08
C HIS A 45 5.52 -3.38 -9.82
N GLY A 46 5.25 -2.59 -10.87
CA GLY A 46 5.05 -1.15 -10.75
C GLY A 46 3.89 -0.78 -9.81
N THR A 47 2.80 -1.54 -9.85
CA THR A 47 1.65 -1.33 -8.96
C THR A 47 1.96 -1.67 -7.50
N ILE A 48 2.73 -2.73 -7.23
CA ILE A 48 3.23 -3.04 -5.87
C ILE A 48 4.15 -1.92 -5.36
N THR A 49 5.04 -1.40 -6.22
CA THR A 49 5.86 -0.24 -5.86
C THR A 49 5.00 0.96 -5.49
N HIS A 50 3.99 1.28 -6.29
CA HIS A 50 3.09 2.40 -6.00
C HIS A 50 2.39 2.26 -4.64
N ILE A 51 1.91 1.06 -4.30
CA ILE A 51 1.35 0.78 -2.96
C ILE A 51 2.39 1.07 -1.87
N LEU A 52 3.59 0.49 -1.98
CA LEU A 52 4.66 0.70 -1.00
C LEU A 52 4.99 2.18 -0.83
N LEU A 53 5.21 2.91 -1.93
CA LEU A 53 5.60 4.31 -1.87
C LEU A 53 4.47 5.16 -1.27
N ALA A 54 3.21 4.89 -1.63
CA ALA A 54 2.08 5.61 -1.04
C ALA A 54 1.99 5.37 0.47
N GLN A 55 2.22 4.14 0.93
CA GLN A 55 2.28 3.81 2.37
C GLN A 55 3.40 4.57 3.08
N LYS A 56 4.62 4.57 2.52
CA LYS A 56 5.76 5.32 3.09
C LYS A 56 5.48 6.82 3.17
N LEU A 57 4.91 7.39 2.11
CA LEU A 57 4.60 8.82 2.02
C LEU A 57 3.53 9.24 3.03
N TRP A 58 2.44 8.49 3.16
CA TRP A 58 1.39 8.82 4.11
C TRP A 58 1.82 8.56 5.56
N LEU A 59 2.60 7.52 5.82
CA LEU A 59 3.14 7.28 7.15
C LEU A 59 4.12 8.38 7.59
N SER A 60 4.98 8.89 6.70
CA SER A 60 5.88 10.01 7.04
C SER A 60 5.15 11.32 7.35
N ARG A 61 3.98 11.53 6.74
CA ARG A 61 3.09 12.65 7.06
C ARG A 61 2.42 12.49 8.42
N ALA A 62 2.02 11.27 8.78
CA ALA A 62 1.37 10.98 10.04
C ALA A 62 2.33 10.83 11.22
N ASN A 63 3.58 10.44 10.95
CA ASN A 63 4.60 10.17 11.96
C ASN A 63 5.90 10.91 11.61
N PRO A 64 6.18 12.07 12.22
CA PRO A 64 7.40 12.84 11.96
C PRO A 64 8.71 12.11 12.25
N GLU A 65 8.68 11.06 13.08
CA GLU A 65 9.86 10.24 13.38
C GLU A 65 10.12 9.17 12.31
N TYR A 66 9.13 8.85 11.48
CA TYR A 66 9.28 7.87 10.40
C TYR A 66 10.17 8.44 9.30
N LYS A 67 11.34 7.83 9.11
CA LYS A 67 12.26 8.21 8.04
C LYS A 67 11.78 7.65 6.71
N CYS A 68 11.47 8.56 5.80
CA CYS A 68 11.10 8.24 4.43
C CYS A 68 12.10 8.90 3.49
N ASP A 69 12.50 8.16 2.45
CA ASP A 69 13.31 8.70 1.36
C ASP A 69 12.53 9.82 0.64
N ASP A 70 13.23 10.66 -0.12
CA ASP A 70 12.59 11.63 -0.99
C ASP A 70 11.94 10.93 -2.18
N ILE A 71 10.69 10.49 -1.97
CA ILE A 71 9.86 9.80 -2.95
C ILE A 71 8.80 10.72 -3.56
N GLY A 72 8.76 12.00 -3.19
CA GLY A 72 7.77 12.95 -3.70
C GLY A 72 7.85 13.13 -5.22
N HIS A 73 9.05 12.97 -5.78
CA HIS A 73 9.28 13.07 -7.23
C HIS A 73 8.54 12.02 -8.05
N PHE A 74 8.19 10.86 -7.48
CA PHE A 74 7.36 9.85 -8.17
C PHE A 74 5.96 10.37 -8.51
N TRP A 75 5.41 11.29 -7.70
CA TRP A 75 4.13 11.94 -7.98
C TRP A 75 4.28 13.23 -8.76
N ALA A 76 5.35 14.00 -8.54
CA ALA A 76 5.60 15.22 -9.29
C ALA A 76 5.88 14.94 -10.78
N ASN A 77 6.60 13.85 -11.06
CA ASN A 77 6.96 13.42 -12.42
C ASN A 77 6.19 12.16 -12.85
N GLY A 78 5.19 11.76 -12.06
CA GLY A 78 4.33 10.59 -12.22
C GLY A 78 3.53 10.62 -13.51
N GLN A 79 3.97 9.92 -14.56
CA GLN A 79 3.13 9.64 -15.73
C GLN A 79 2.53 8.24 -15.64
N TYR A 80 1.25 8.13 -15.98
CA TYR A 80 0.60 6.84 -16.16
C TYR A 80 1.09 6.18 -17.45
N ALA A 81 1.24 4.86 -17.38
CA ALA A 81 1.71 4.07 -18.50
C ALA A 81 0.72 4.09 -19.68
N LYS A 82 1.29 4.09 -20.88
CA LYS A 82 0.61 3.90 -22.16
C LYS A 82 0.83 2.49 -22.70
N PRO A 83 -0.03 1.97 -23.59
CA PRO A 83 0.10 0.61 -24.13
C PRO A 83 1.48 0.28 -24.72
N GLU A 84 2.16 1.27 -25.30
CA GLU A 84 3.47 1.15 -25.92
C GLU A 84 4.66 1.23 -24.94
N ASP A 85 4.42 1.51 -23.66
CA ASP A 85 5.51 1.71 -22.70
C ASP A 85 6.21 0.39 -22.34
N GLU A 86 7.52 0.36 -22.55
CA GLU A 86 8.39 -0.78 -22.21
C GLU A 86 8.93 -0.73 -20.77
N SER A 87 8.81 0.42 -20.10
CA SER A 87 9.19 0.57 -18.68
C SER A 87 8.42 1.72 -18.02
N SER A 88 8.36 1.71 -16.69
CA SER A 88 7.83 2.82 -15.90
C SER A 88 8.79 3.21 -14.77
N GLN A 89 8.73 4.46 -14.33
CA GLN A 89 9.57 4.92 -13.21
C GLN A 89 9.32 4.15 -11.92
N TRP A 90 8.09 3.68 -11.71
CA TRP A 90 7.70 2.84 -10.56
C TRP A 90 8.48 1.53 -10.50
N GLU A 91 8.92 1.00 -11.65
CA GLU A 91 9.70 -0.25 -11.71
C GLU A 91 11.19 -0.03 -11.35
N LYS A 92 11.63 1.24 -11.29
CA LYS A 92 13.04 1.62 -11.04
C LYS A 92 13.36 1.84 -9.56
N TYR A 93 12.35 1.93 -8.69
CA TYR A 93 12.55 2.16 -7.26
C TYR A 93 13.32 1.02 -6.57
N GLU A 94 12.85 -0.21 -6.78
CA GLU A 94 13.50 -1.45 -6.38
C GLU A 94 13.19 -2.46 -7.47
N THR A 95 14.23 -3.01 -8.10
CA THR A 95 14.09 -3.89 -9.26
C THR A 95 13.98 -5.35 -8.87
N ASP A 96 14.39 -5.73 -7.65
CA ASP A 96 14.29 -7.08 -7.13
C ASP A 96 12.90 -7.31 -6.48
N PRO A 97 12.06 -8.20 -7.05
CA PRO A 97 10.72 -8.46 -6.50
C PRO A 97 10.71 -8.93 -5.05
N ALA A 98 11.71 -9.71 -4.63
CA ALA A 98 11.79 -10.23 -3.28
C ALA A 98 12.13 -9.12 -2.28
N LYS A 99 13.05 -8.22 -2.65
CA LYS A 99 13.35 -7.02 -1.84
C LYS A 99 12.16 -6.08 -1.77
N LEU A 100 11.49 -5.83 -2.90
CA LEU A 100 10.29 -4.99 -2.93
C LEU A 100 9.20 -5.56 -1.99
N GLY A 101 8.96 -6.87 -2.04
CA GLY A 101 8.04 -7.56 -1.14
C GLY A 101 8.43 -7.42 0.33
N ALA A 102 9.73 -7.57 0.66
CA ALA A 102 10.23 -7.38 2.01
C ALA A 102 10.03 -5.92 2.50
N MET A 103 10.25 -4.93 1.63
CA MET A 103 10.01 -3.52 1.93
C MET A 103 8.52 -3.23 2.17
N LEU A 104 7.62 -3.84 1.40
CA LEU A 104 6.17 -3.70 1.62
C LEU A 104 5.75 -4.28 2.97
N ARG A 105 6.22 -5.49 3.31
CA ARG A 105 5.95 -6.11 4.62
C ARG A 105 6.50 -5.27 5.78
N ALA A 106 7.69 -4.70 5.63
CA ALA A 106 8.28 -3.80 6.62
C ALA A 106 7.47 -2.50 6.78
N SER A 107 7.00 -1.92 5.67
CA SER A 107 6.12 -0.75 5.71
C SER A 107 4.78 -1.07 6.39
N ASP A 108 4.21 -2.25 6.14
CA ASP A 108 2.97 -2.68 6.80
C ASP A 108 3.15 -2.80 8.31
N GLN A 109 4.28 -3.39 8.75
CA GLN A 109 4.59 -3.49 10.17
C GLN A 109 4.78 -2.10 10.81
N ALA A 110 5.49 -1.19 10.14
CA ALA A 110 5.68 0.17 10.64
C ALA A 110 4.35 0.93 10.81
N ILE A 111 3.37 0.69 9.93
CA ILE A 111 2.02 1.25 10.06
C ILE A 111 1.32 0.67 11.29
N ILE A 112 1.36 -0.66 11.47
CA ILE A 112 0.76 -1.33 12.64
C ILE A 112 1.36 -0.80 13.94
N ASP A 113 2.68 -0.71 14.00
CA ASP A 113 3.41 -0.19 15.17
C ASP A 113 2.98 1.25 15.47
N PHE A 114 2.87 2.10 14.45
CA PHE A 114 2.40 3.47 14.61
C PHE A 114 0.97 3.54 15.17
N VAL A 115 0.00 2.86 14.54
CA VAL A 115 -1.42 2.96 14.95
C VAL A 115 -1.75 2.24 16.27
N CYS A 116 -0.85 1.35 16.74
CA CYS A 116 -0.96 0.70 18.04
C CYS A 116 -0.16 1.42 19.14
N SER A 117 0.72 2.37 18.77
CA SER A 117 1.49 3.16 19.73
C SER A 117 0.73 4.38 20.24
N SER A 118 1.25 4.99 21.29
CA SER A 118 0.79 6.29 21.80
C SER A 118 1.12 7.47 20.89
N LYS A 119 1.81 7.25 19.75
CA LYS A 119 2.16 8.30 18.79
C LYS A 119 0.96 8.71 17.93
N LEU A 120 0.02 7.79 17.68
CA LEU A 120 -1.26 8.15 17.09
C LEU A 120 -2.09 8.91 18.15
N PRO A 121 -2.63 10.11 17.85
CA PRO A 121 -3.43 10.84 18.82
C PRO A 121 -4.64 10.04 19.30
N ALA A 122 -4.93 10.11 20.60
CA ALA A 122 -6.07 9.44 21.21
C ALA A 122 -7.43 9.86 20.61
N ASN A 123 -7.48 11.07 20.01
CA ASN A 123 -8.56 11.49 19.13
C ASN A 123 -8.11 11.45 17.65
N PRO A 124 -8.41 10.38 16.90
CA PRO A 124 -8.04 10.26 15.49
C PRO A 124 -8.72 11.28 14.56
N THR A 125 -9.77 11.99 15.00
CA THR A 125 -10.38 13.07 14.20
C THR A 125 -9.62 14.39 14.28
N SER A 126 -8.60 14.46 15.15
CA SER A 126 -7.72 15.62 15.27
C SER A 126 -6.93 15.86 13.98
N ALA A 127 -6.56 17.12 13.76
CA ALA A 127 -5.85 17.55 12.56
C ALA A 127 -4.42 16.98 12.49
N MET A 128 -4.07 16.45 11.32
CA MET A 128 -2.72 16.14 10.89
C MET A 128 -2.32 17.20 9.85
N THR A 129 -1.34 18.04 10.17
CA THR A 129 -0.78 19.01 9.24
C THR A 129 0.40 18.40 8.50
N TYR A 130 0.42 18.53 7.18
CA TYR A 130 1.47 17.96 6.34
C TYR A 130 1.70 18.81 5.08
N LYS A 131 2.83 18.58 4.42
CA LYS A 131 3.12 19.15 3.10
C LYS A 131 2.77 18.16 2.00
N THR A 132 2.05 18.64 0.98
CA THR A 132 1.84 17.89 -0.26
C THR A 132 3.13 17.83 -1.07
N THR A 133 3.15 16.99 -2.10
CA THR A 133 4.36 16.76 -2.93
C THR A 133 4.76 18.00 -3.74
N ASP A 134 3.84 18.93 -3.97
CA ASP A 134 4.09 20.25 -4.57
C ASP A 134 4.48 21.33 -3.53
N GLY A 135 4.65 20.94 -2.26
CA GLY A 135 5.09 21.81 -1.18
C GLY A 135 3.99 22.60 -0.47
N ALA A 136 2.73 22.51 -0.91
CA ALA A 136 1.62 23.20 -0.25
C ALA A 136 1.32 22.60 1.14
N GLU A 137 1.03 23.47 2.10
CA GLU A 137 0.58 23.03 3.43
C GLU A 137 -0.91 22.64 3.38
N LYS A 138 -1.21 21.47 3.92
CA LYS A 138 -2.57 20.94 4.06
C LYS A 138 -2.79 20.42 5.47
N SER A 139 -4.06 20.34 5.84
CA SER A 139 -4.51 19.76 7.09
C SER A 139 -5.66 18.81 6.81
N SER A 140 -5.61 17.61 7.36
CA SER A 140 -6.70 16.63 7.29
C SER A 140 -6.70 15.79 8.56
N PRO A 141 -7.85 15.26 9.00
CA PRO A 141 -7.89 14.38 10.16
C PRO A 141 -7.02 13.12 10.01
N TYR A 142 -6.47 12.61 11.12
CA TYR A 142 -5.67 11.38 11.12
C TYR A 142 -6.46 10.17 10.61
N ASP A 143 -7.71 10.02 11.07
CA ASP A 143 -8.59 8.93 10.66
C ASP A 143 -8.85 8.93 9.16
N VAL A 144 -9.19 10.08 8.57
CA VAL A 144 -9.40 10.22 7.13
C VAL A 144 -8.13 9.88 6.36
N SER A 145 -6.97 10.37 6.82
CA SER A 145 -5.67 10.13 6.15
C SER A 145 -5.26 8.65 6.18
N LEU A 146 -5.45 7.99 7.32
CA LEU A 146 -5.13 6.57 7.50
C LEU A 146 -6.11 5.66 6.75
N LEU A 147 -7.41 5.97 6.79
CA LEU A 147 -8.42 5.23 6.02
C LEU A 147 -8.21 5.42 4.52
N HIS A 148 -7.79 6.60 4.07
CA HIS A 148 -7.37 6.82 2.69
C HIS A 148 -6.21 5.91 2.30
N LEU A 149 -5.16 5.80 3.13
CA LEU A 149 -4.03 4.90 2.90
C LEU A 149 -4.51 3.45 2.68
N PHE A 150 -5.36 2.92 3.56
CA PHE A 150 -5.87 1.55 3.45
C PHE A 150 -6.78 1.35 2.23
N ASN A 151 -7.67 2.31 1.97
CA ASN A 151 -8.59 2.24 0.83
C ASN A 151 -7.85 2.38 -0.52
N HIS A 152 -6.84 3.24 -0.59
CA HIS A 152 -5.95 3.38 -1.75
C HIS A 152 -5.21 2.07 -2.04
N SER A 153 -4.70 1.41 -1.00
CA SER A 153 -4.08 0.08 -1.15
C SER A 153 -5.09 -0.96 -1.67
N THR A 154 -6.32 -1.00 -1.15
CA THR A 154 -7.40 -1.88 -1.67
C THR A 154 -7.69 -1.63 -3.15
N HIS A 155 -7.79 -0.37 -3.57
CA HIS A 155 -8.02 -0.01 -4.97
C HIS A 155 -6.93 -0.58 -5.88
N HIS A 156 -5.66 -0.44 -5.51
CA HIS A 156 -4.54 -0.92 -6.33
C HIS A 156 -4.32 -2.44 -6.25
N ARG A 157 -4.65 -3.10 -5.13
CA ARG A 157 -4.73 -4.56 -5.09
C ARG A 157 -5.77 -5.10 -6.07
N GLY A 158 -6.89 -4.40 -6.27
CA GLY A 158 -7.86 -4.74 -7.31
C GLY A 158 -7.26 -4.69 -8.73
N GLN A 159 -6.41 -3.70 -9.02
CA GLN A 159 -5.68 -3.64 -10.30
C GLN A 159 -4.71 -4.81 -10.44
N ILE A 160 -3.98 -5.15 -9.37
CA ILE A 160 -3.07 -6.31 -9.34
C ILE A 160 -3.84 -7.61 -9.61
N THR A 161 -5.01 -7.81 -8.99
CA THR A 161 -5.87 -8.97 -9.24
C THR A 161 -6.23 -9.12 -10.72
N VAL A 162 -6.56 -8.03 -11.41
CA VAL A 162 -6.80 -8.06 -12.86
C VAL A 162 -5.54 -8.47 -13.64
N GLY A 163 -4.38 -7.94 -13.24
CA GLY A 163 -3.09 -8.30 -13.85
C GLY A 163 -2.71 -9.78 -13.66
N LEU A 164 -3.02 -10.35 -12.49
CA LEU A 164 -2.84 -11.76 -12.16
C LEU A 164 -3.76 -12.65 -13.03
N ILE A 165 -5.05 -12.30 -13.13
CA ILE A 165 -6.02 -13.01 -13.98
C ILE A 165 -5.57 -13.01 -15.44
N GLY A 166 -5.08 -11.87 -15.94
CA GLY A 166 -4.55 -11.75 -17.30
C GLY A 166 -3.34 -12.66 -17.59
N ARG A 167 -2.72 -13.24 -16.55
CA ARG A 167 -1.59 -14.18 -16.63
C ARG A 167 -1.97 -15.60 -16.18
N GLY A 168 -3.27 -15.89 -16.08
CA GLY A 168 -3.78 -17.22 -15.72
C GLY A 168 -3.72 -17.54 -14.23
N ILE A 169 -3.41 -16.57 -13.36
CA ILE A 169 -3.48 -16.74 -11.90
C ILE A 169 -4.89 -16.39 -11.44
N PRO A 170 -5.61 -17.28 -10.73
CA PRO A 170 -6.96 -16.99 -10.24
C PRO A 170 -6.95 -15.80 -9.25
N PRO A 171 -8.09 -15.09 -9.10
CA PRO A 171 -8.17 -13.99 -8.16
C PRO A 171 -7.88 -14.50 -6.73
N PRO A 172 -6.93 -13.90 -6.00
CA PRO A 172 -6.72 -14.26 -4.61
C PRO A 172 -7.90 -13.79 -3.74
N GLU A 173 -8.29 -14.62 -2.77
CA GLU A 173 -9.32 -14.27 -1.80
C GLU A 173 -8.75 -13.31 -0.76
N MET A 174 -9.28 -12.10 -0.72
CA MET A 174 -8.79 -11.01 0.11
C MET A 174 -9.90 -10.24 0.79
N ASP A 175 -11.15 -10.71 0.76
CA ASP A 175 -12.22 -9.99 1.43
C ASP A 175 -11.98 -9.97 2.95
N MET A 176 -12.18 -8.78 3.53
CA MET A 176 -11.97 -8.54 4.97
C MET A 176 -12.72 -9.52 5.87
N ILE A 177 -13.87 -10.05 5.41
CA ILE A 177 -14.66 -11.01 6.19
C ILE A 177 -13.92 -12.35 6.40
N TYR A 178 -13.12 -12.81 5.43
CA TYR A 178 -12.32 -14.04 5.57
C TYR A 178 -11.13 -13.81 6.49
N TRP A 179 -10.45 -12.67 6.36
CA TRP A 179 -9.42 -12.26 7.30
C TRP A 179 -9.96 -12.19 8.72
N TYR A 180 -11.09 -11.51 8.92
CA TYR A 180 -11.72 -11.37 10.24
C TYR A 180 -12.04 -12.73 10.85
N ARG A 181 -12.69 -13.63 10.10
CA ARG A 181 -13.06 -14.97 10.59
C ARG A 181 -11.86 -15.88 10.90
N SER A 182 -10.71 -15.66 10.25
CA SER A 182 -9.50 -16.46 10.48
C SER A 182 -8.59 -15.92 11.59
N HIS A 183 -8.76 -14.65 11.99
CA HIS A 183 -7.91 -13.97 12.97
C HIS A 183 -8.67 -13.50 14.23
N ASP A 184 -10.00 -13.63 14.25
CA ASP A 184 -10.81 -13.41 15.45
C ASP A 184 -10.65 -14.60 16.41
N GLN A 185 -9.80 -14.42 17.41
CA GLN A 185 -9.53 -15.39 18.47
C GLN A 185 -10.67 -15.54 19.48
N SER A 186 -11.79 -14.81 19.34
CA SER A 186 -12.94 -14.98 20.24
C SER A 186 -13.74 -16.28 20.00
N LYS A 187 -13.33 -17.12 19.04
CA LYS A 187 -13.98 -18.38 18.67
C LYS A 187 -13.04 -19.59 18.52
N GLN A 188 -11.80 -19.52 19.01
CA GLN A 188 -10.96 -20.70 19.29
C GLN A 188 -10.85 -20.91 20.79
#